data_AF-A0A9D4G712-F1
#
_entry.id   AF-A0A9D4G712-F1
#
_cell.length_a   1.000
_cell.length_b   1.000
_cell.length_c   1.000
_cell.angle_alpha   90.00
_cell.angle_beta   90.00
_cell.angle_gamma   90.00
#
_symmetry.space_group_name_H-M   'P 1'
#
loop_
_entity.id
_entity.type
_entity.pdbx_description
1 polymer ?
#
loop_
_entity_poly.entity_id
_entity_poly.type
_entity_poly.pdbx_seq_one_letter_code
_entity_poly.pdbx_strand_id
1 'polypeptide(L)'
;MCLPGSSNESLSTLKQAEQSTTYRDSSTAHLAVDGNPSSIDTICAHTNNQTDDWWMVDLGRVFEVTTVTIINRFDDCNCGT
;
A
#
# COMPACT_ATOMS: atom_id res chain seq x y z
N MET A 1 13.06 20.33 21.23
CA MET A 1 13.82 19.13 20.86
C MET A 1 13.57 18.87 19.39
N CYS A 2 14.59 19.05 18.54
CA CYS A 2 14.51 18.83 17.10
C CYS A 2 14.32 17.34 16.79
N LEU A 3 13.54 17.03 15.76
CA LEU A 3 13.97 16.05 14.77
C LEU A 3 13.73 16.64 13.37
N PRO A 4 14.80 16.97 12.63
CA PRO A 4 14.70 17.30 11.22
C PRO A 4 14.59 15.99 10.44
N GLY A 5 13.48 15.81 9.75
CA GLY A 5 13.25 14.71 8.80
C GLY A 5 12.85 15.30 7.46
N SER A 6 13.78 16.02 6.82
CA SER A 6 13.67 16.43 5.42
C SER A 6 14.13 15.28 4.53
N SER A 7 13.29 14.25 4.41
CA SER A 7 13.24 13.40 3.23
C SER A 7 11.75 13.27 2.89
N ASN A 8 11.39 13.40 1.61
CA ASN A 8 10.01 13.22 1.14
C ASN A 8 9.63 11.73 1.19
N GLU A 9 9.85 11.05 2.31
CA GLU A 9 9.53 9.64 2.51
C GLU A 9 8.22 9.51 3.28
N SER A 10 7.31 8.70 2.75
CA SER A 10 6.04 8.42 3.41
C SER A 10 6.29 7.69 4.73
N LEU A 11 5.63 8.14 5.81
CA LEU A 11 5.79 7.54 7.15
C LEU A 11 5.33 6.07 7.22
N SER A 12 4.52 5.65 6.26
CA SER A 12 4.01 4.29 6.10
C SER A 12 5.01 3.34 5.44
N THR A 13 6.07 3.84 4.78
CA THR A 13 7.03 2.98 4.06
C THR A 13 7.67 1.96 5.00
N LEU A 14 7.64 0.69 4.61
CA LEU A 14 8.14 -0.48 5.34
C LEU A 14 7.50 -0.71 6.72
N LYS A 15 6.34 -0.10 6.99
CA LYS A 15 5.54 -0.40 8.19
C LYS A 15 4.81 -1.74 8.04
N GLN A 16 4.40 -2.31 9.16
CA GLN A 16 3.60 -3.52 9.16
C GLN A 16 2.21 -3.21 8.59
N ALA A 17 1.83 -3.98 7.57
CA ALA A 17 0.54 -3.85 6.90
C ALA A 17 -0.20 -5.18 6.92
N GLU A 18 -1.52 -5.10 7.04
CA GLU A 18 -2.44 -6.23 7.06
C GLU A 18 -3.61 -5.98 6.12
N GLN A 19 -4.20 -7.05 5.63
CA GLN A 19 -5.41 -7.00 4.82
C GLN A 19 -6.34 -8.12 5.23
N SER A 20 -7.64 -7.88 5.05
CA SER A 20 -8.72 -8.83 5.32
C SER A 20 -8.41 -10.26 4.85
N THR A 21 -8.01 -10.41 3.58
CA THR A 21 -7.51 -11.67 3.02
C THR A 21 -6.45 -11.44 1.96
N THR A 22 -5.73 -12.49 1.60
CA THR A 22 -4.71 -12.46 0.55
C THR A 22 -5.13 -13.38 -0.59
N TYR A 23 -5.23 -12.85 -1.82
CA TYR A 23 -5.61 -13.62 -3.01
C TYR A 23 -4.50 -14.58 -3.48
N ARG A 24 -3.25 -14.12 -3.46
CA ARG A 24 -2.05 -14.91 -3.80
C ARG A 24 -0.96 -14.62 -2.78
N ASP A 25 -0.12 -15.58 -2.47
CA ASP A 25 1.02 -15.40 -1.55
C ASP A 25 1.95 -14.25 -1.97
N SER A 26 1.97 -13.91 -3.27
CA SER A 26 2.71 -12.80 -3.85
C SER A 26 1.99 -11.43 -3.81
N SER A 27 0.79 -11.34 -3.24
CA SER A 27 -0.07 -10.14 -3.25
C SER A 27 -0.40 -9.67 -1.84
N THR A 28 0.61 -9.66 -0.97
CA THR A 28 0.49 -9.32 0.44
C THR A 28 0.23 -7.83 0.67
N ALA A 29 -0.32 -7.49 1.84
CA ALA A 29 -0.59 -6.12 2.25
C ALA A 29 0.64 -5.20 2.22
N HIS A 30 1.84 -5.74 2.45
CA HIS A 30 3.10 -5.00 2.45
C HIS A 30 3.36 -4.25 1.14
N LEU A 31 2.85 -4.75 0.01
CA LEU A 31 3.08 -4.16 -1.30
C LEU A 31 2.49 -2.75 -1.45
N ALA A 32 1.49 -2.38 -0.63
CA ALA A 32 0.97 -1.01 -0.61
C ALA A 32 1.88 -0.02 0.16
N VAL A 33 2.92 -0.52 0.84
CA VAL A 33 3.85 0.27 1.67
C VAL A 33 5.32 -0.08 1.42
N ASP A 34 5.64 -0.73 0.31
CA ASP A 34 7.01 -1.15 -0.03
C ASP A 34 7.89 0.00 -0.56
N GLY A 35 7.29 1.18 -0.78
CA GLY A 35 7.96 2.37 -1.31
C GLY A 35 8.07 2.39 -2.85
N ASN A 36 7.49 1.42 -3.54
CA ASN A 36 7.43 1.37 -5.00
C ASN A 36 6.08 1.91 -5.50
N PRO A 37 6.03 3.07 -6.17
CA PRO A 37 4.78 3.64 -6.69
C PRO A 37 4.31 3.00 -8.01
N SER A 38 4.98 1.95 -8.51
CA SER A 38 4.61 1.27 -9.75
C SER A 38 3.20 0.68 -9.64
N SER A 39 2.30 1.15 -10.50
CA SER A 39 0.92 0.66 -10.59
C SER A 39 0.71 -0.38 -11.70
N ILE A 40 1.73 -0.60 -12.56
CA ILE A 40 1.68 -1.43 -13.76
C ILE A 40 2.10 -2.87 -13.50
N ASP A 41 2.91 -3.11 -12.46
CA ASP A 41 3.41 -4.44 -12.17
C ASP A 41 2.39 -5.30 -11.40
N THR A 42 2.47 -6.60 -11.64
CA THR A 42 1.65 -7.69 -11.06
C THR A 42 1.67 -7.81 -9.52
N ILE A 43 2.20 -6.84 -8.81
CA ILE A 43 2.60 -6.92 -7.40
C ILE A 43 1.95 -5.79 -6.59
N CYS A 44 0.63 -5.63 -6.70
CA CYS A 44 -0.16 -4.83 -5.76
C CYS A 44 -0.69 -5.71 -4.61
N ALA A 45 -1.06 -5.08 -3.49
CA ALA A 45 -1.89 -5.73 -2.48
C ALA A 45 -3.23 -6.20 -3.12
N HIS A 46 -3.66 -7.42 -2.81
CA HIS A 46 -4.86 -8.01 -3.43
C HIS A 46 -5.60 -8.94 -2.45
N THR A 47 -6.85 -8.60 -2.15
CA THR A 47 -7.79 -9.41 -1.36
C THR A 47 -8.52 -10.43 -2.22
N ASN A 48 -9.10 -11.46 -1.61
CA ASN A 48 -10.07 -12.29 -2.34
C ASN A 48 -11.33 -11.49 -2.65
N ASN A 49 -12.20 -11.98 -3.55
CA ASN A 49 -13.47 -11.31 -3.79
C ASN A 49 -14.43 -11.55 -2.61
N GLN A 50 -14.49 -10.61 -1.66
CA GLN A 50 -15.32 -10.69 -0.45
C GLN A 50 -16.12 -9.41 -0.25
N THR A 51 -17.11 -9.45 0.65
CA THR A 51 -17.83 -8.24 1.09
C THR A 51 -17.03 -7.57 2.20
N ASP A 52 -16.93 -6.24 2.16
CA ASP A 52 -16.23 -5.41 3.16
C ASP A 52 -14.72 -5.71 3.31
N ASP A 53 -14.03 -5.91 2.18
CA ASP A 53 -12.58 -6.01 2.16
C ASP A 53 -11.91 -4.75 2.73
N TRP A 54 -10.87 -4.96 3.52
CA TRP A 54 -10.08 -3.90 4.13
C TRP A 54 -8.58 -4.14 4.02
N TRP A 55 -7.83 -3.03 4.09
CA TRP A 55 -6.38 -2.97 4.22
C TRP A 55 -6.03 -1.98 5.33
N MET A 56 -4.97 -2.25 6.09
CA MET A 56 -4.54 -1.46 7.23
C MET A 56 -3.02 -1.41 7.33
N VAL A 57 -2.47 -0.29 7.82
CA VAL A 57 -1.07 -0.15 8.19
C VAL A 57 -0.96 0.30 9.64
N ASP A 58 -0.09 -0.36 10.41
CA ASP A 58 0.29 0.08 11.74
C ASP A 58 1.49 1.04 11.66
N LEU A 59 1.27 2.31 12.01
CA LEU A 59 2.33 3.32 12.04
C LEU A 59 3.26 3.17 13.26
N GLY A 60 2.93 2.30 14.21
CA GLY A 60 3.70 1.98 15.42
C GLY A 60 3.58 3.01 16.55
N ARG A 61 2.95 4.16 16.29
CA ARG A 61 2.62 5.21 17.27
C ARG A 61 1.55 6.13 16.71
N VAL A 62 1.03 7.00 17.57
CA VAL A 62 0.10 8.06 17.15
C VAL A 62 0.84 9.15 16.38
N PHE A 63 0.32 9.48 15.21
CA PHE A 63 0.76 10.59 14.36
C PHE A 63 -0.43 11.49 14.02
N GLU A 64 -0.15 12.78 13.86
CA GLU A 64 -1.06 13.68 13.15
C GLU A 64 -0.91 13.43 11.65
N VAL A 65 -1.95 12.89 11.04
CA VAL A 65 -1.96 12.58 9.59
C VAL A 65 -2.41 13.81 8.83
N THR A 66 -1.52 14.38 8.02
CA THR A 66 -1.81 15.56 7.20
C THR A 66 -2.29 15.19 5.80
N THR A 67 -1.72 14.14 5.21
CA THR A 67 -2.03 13.69 3.85
C THR A 67 -2.00 12.17 3.78
N VAL A 68 -2.94 11.60 3.02
CA VAL A 68 -2.94 10.18 2.62
C VAL A 68 -3.01 10.13 1.10
N THR A 69 -2.05 9.45 0.49
CA THR A 69 -1.99 9.24 -0.97
C THR A 69 -2.25 7.78 -1.26
N ILE A 70 -3.26 7.49 -2.08
CA ILE A 70 -3.62 6.13 -2.50
C ILE A 70 -3.32 5.99 -3.98
N ILE A 71 -2.53 4.98 -4.35
CA ILE A 71 -2.23 4.64 -5.74
C ILE A 71 -3.05 3.41 -6.08
N ASN A 72 -3.97 3.55 -7.03
CA ASN A 72 -4.75 2.42 -7.52
C ASN A 72 -3.91 1.57 -8.49
N ARG A 73 -4.20 0.27 -8.57
CA ARG A 73 -3.65 -0.61 -9.59
C ARG A 73 -4.02 -0.08 -10.98
N PHE A 74 -3.04 -0.01 -11.85
CA PHE A 74 -3.22 0.36 -13.25
C PHE A 74 -2.96 -0.88 -14.10
N ASP A 75 -4.04 -1.55 -14.49
CA ASP A 75 -3.94 -2.59 -15.49
C ASP A 75 -3.82 -1.91 -16.86
N ASP A 76 -2.69 -2.06 -17.54
CA ASP A 76 -2.63 -1.77 -18.97
C ASP A 76 -3.69 -2.65 -19.64
N CYS A 77 -4.79 -2.05 -20.09
CA CYS A 77 -5.76 -2.81 -20.88
C CYS A 77 -5.11 -3.13 -22.22
N ASN A 78 -4.56 -4.34 -22.36
CA ASN A 78 -4.37 -4.97 -23.66
C ASN A 78 -5.74 -5.41 -24.20
N CYS A 79 -6.63 -4.44 -24.36
CA CYS A 79 -7.88 -4.54 -25.09
C CYS A 79 -7.53 -4.82 -26.58
N GLY A 80 -7.10 -6.05 -26.89
CA GLY A 80 -6.94 -6.67 -28.21
C GLY A 80 -6.15 -5.91 -29.28
N THR A 81 -4.93 -6.39 -29.59
CA THR A 81 -4.32 -6.26 -30.92
C THR A 81 -4.01 -7.63 -31.47
#